data_AF-A0A7W0UN82-F1
#
_entry.id   AF-A0A7W0UN82-F1
#
_cell.length_a   1.000
_cell.length_b   1.000
_cell.length_c   1.000
_cell.angle_alpha   90.00
_cell.angle_beta   90.00
_cell.angle_gamma   90.00
#
_symmetry.space_group_name_H-M   'P 1'
#
loop_
_entity.id
_entity.type
_entity.pdbx_description
1 polymer ?
#
loop_
_entity_poly.entity_id
_entity_poly.type
_entity_poly.pdbx_seq_one_letter_code
_entity_poly.pdbx_strand_id
1 'polypeptide(L)' 'VNLAARLQAEAPVGGVLIGEGTFRRLGGGAVVEALPPRQVKGKEEAVVAYLLHGLPENESDPS' A
#
# COMPACT_ATOMS: atom_id res chain seq x y z
N VAL A 1 14.85 25.97 11.71
CA VAL A 1 14.93 24.54 12.15
C VAL A 1 13.75 23.82 11.53
N ASN A 2 14.00 22.89 10.60
CA ASN A 2 13.01 22.38 9.65
C ASN A 2 12.15 21.27 10.26
N LEU A 3 10.85 21.55 10.43
CA LEU A 3 9.83 20.59 10.86
C LEU A 3 9.80 19.33 9.96
N ALA A 4 10.02 19.49 8.66
CA ALA A 4 10.10 18.39 7.69
C ALA A 4 11.20 17.36 8.01
N ALA A 5 12.37 17.82 8.48
CA ALA A 5 13.49 16.95 8.80
C ALA A 5 13.28 16.16 10.12
N ARG A 6 12.46 16.70 11.03
CA ARG A 6 12.03 15.98 12.26
C ARG A 6 10.98 14.91 11.97
N LEU A 7 10.06 15.18 11.03
CA LEU A 7 9.04 14.22 10.60
C LEU A 7 9.63 13.03 9.83
N GLN A 8 10.69 13.23 9.05
CA GLN A 8 11.39 12.15 8.35
C GLN A 8 12.23 11.27 9.28
N ALA A 9 12.75 11.82 10.36
CA ALA A 9 13.62 11.12 11.31
C ALA A 9 12.85 10.20 12.28
N GLU A 10 11.52 10.31 12.35
CA GLU A 10 10.65 9.55 13.28
C GLU A 10 9.91 8.37 12.65
N ALA A 11 10.10 8.07 11.35
CA ALA A 11 9.33 7.03 10.66
C ALA A 11 10.04 5.65 10.65
N PRO A 12 9.56 4.66 11.41
CA PRO A 12 9.72 3.26 11.03
C PRO A 12 8.38 2.57 10.67
N VAL A 13 8.48 1.79 9.58
CA VAL A 13 7.55 0.82 8.96
C VAL A 13 6.43 1.40 8.08
N GLY A 14 6.85 1.71 6.85
CA GLY A 14 6.04 2.22 5.74
C GLY A 14 5.75 1.15 4.69
N GLY A 15 4.52 0.66 4.72
CA GLY A 15 3.95 -0.22 3.70
C GLY A 15 2.48 0.14 3.49
N VAL A 16 2.03 0.19 2.25
CA VAL A 16 0.63 0.52 1.95
C VAL A 16 -0.17 -0.77 1.85
N LEU A 17 -1.15 -0.96 2.74
CA LEU A 17 -2.09 -2.07 2.63
C LEU A 17 -3.27 -1.70 1.74
N ILE A 18 -3.58 -2.57 0.79
CA ILE A 18 -4.73 -2.44 -0.09
C ILE A 18 -5.67 -3.64 0.08
N GLY A 19 -6.97 -3.39 -0.03
CA GLY A 19 -7.97 -4.46 -0.09
C GLY A 19 -8.09 -5.07 -1.48
N GLU A 20 -8.76 -6.21 -1.57
CA GLU A 20 -8.95 -6.96 -2.83
C GLU A 20 -9.58 -6.11 -3.95
N GLY A 21 -10.60 -5.30 -3.64
CA GLY A 21 -11.22 -4.43 -4.63
C GLY A 21 -10.24 -3.42 -5.25
N THR A 22 -9.29 -2.93 -4.46
CA THR A 22 -8.23 -2.03 -4.96
C THR A 22 -7.20 -2.82 -5.75
N PHE A 23 -6.76 -3.98 -5.27
CA PHE A 23 -5.83 -4.86 -5.99
C PHE A 23 -6.34 -5.19 -7.41
N ARG A 24 -7.61 -5.58 -7.55
CA ARG A 24 -8.23 -5.86 -8.86
C ARG A 24 -8.25 -4.65 -9.81
N ARG A 25 -8.17 -3.42 -9.30
CA ARG A 25 -8.17 -2.18 -10.10
C ARG A 25 -6.77 -1.67 -10.43
N LEU A 26 -5.72 -2.11 -9.75
CA LEU A 26 -4.35 -1.64 -9.99
C LEU A 26 -3.77 -2.08 -11.33
N GLY A 27 -4.34 -3.12 -11.96
CA GLY A 27 -3.86 -3.64 -13.24
C GLY A 27 -2.55 -4.44 -13.12
N GLY A 28 -2.02 -4.90 -14.26
CA GLY A 28 -0.93 -5.88 -14.33
C GLY A 28 0.48 -5.38 -13.98
N GLY A 29 0.64 -4.11 -13.61
CA GLY A 29 1.94 -3.51 -13.31
C GLY A 29 2.24 -3.29 -11.82
N ALA A 30 1.26 -3.50 -10.94
CA ALA A 30 1.47 -3.31 -9.51
C ALA A 30 2.22 -4.50 -8.88
N VAL A 31 3.23 -4.19 -8.08
CA VAL A 31 3.98 -5.17 -7.30
C VAL A 31 3.35 -5.26 -5.92
N VAL A 32 2.74 -6.39 -5.61
CA VAL A 32 2.07 -6.62 -4.34
C VAL A 32 2.43 -7.96 -3.72
N GLU A 33 2.33 -8.05 -2.40
CA GLU A 33 2.41 -9.28 -1.63
C GLU A 33 1.06 -9.59 -1.01
N ALA A 34 0.51 -10.79 -1.26
CA ALA A 34 -0.71 -11.24 -0.64
C ALA A 34 -0.46 -11.63 0.82
N LEU A 35 -1.26 -11.08 1.73
CA LEU A 35 -1.15 -11.40 3.15
C LEU A 35 -2.19 -12.45 3.54
N PRO A 36 -1.92 -13.26 4.58
CA PRO A 36 -2.93 -14.15 5.15
C PRO A 36 -4.19 -13.37 5.52
N PRO A 37 -5.40 -13.92 5.30
CA PRO A 37 -6.64 -13.26 5.70
C PRO A 37 -6.62 -12.91 7.18
N ARG A 38 -6.99 -11.66 7.51
CA ARG A 38 -6.95 -11.15 8.88
C ARG A 38 -8.35 -10.91 9.41
N GLN A 39 -8.58 -11.34 10.65
CA GLN A 39 -9.77 -10.95 11.39
C GLN A 39 -9.62 -9.49 11.83
N VAL A 40 -10.48 -8.63 11.30
CA VAL A 40 -10.50 -7.19 11.63
C VAL A 40 -11.69 -6.93 12.53
N LYS A 41 -11.47 -6.24 13.65
CA LYS A 41 -12.53 -5.88 14.59
C LYS A 41 -13.65 -5.15 13.84
N GLY A 42 -14.89 -5.66 13.97
CA GLY A 42 -16.07 -5.08 13.33
C GLY A 42 -16.33 -5.56 11.90
N LYS A 43 -15.59 -6.56 11.41
CA LYS A 43 -15.92 -7.31 10.19
C LYS A 43 -16.30 -8.74 10.57
N GLU A 44 -17.43 -9.22 10.04
CA GLU A 44 -17.89 -10.59 10.26
C GLU A 44 -17.05 -11.60 9.46
N GLU A 45 -16.53 -11.19 8.32
CA GLU A 45 -15.66 -12.00 7.46
C GLU A 45 -14.19 -11.58 7.55
N ALA A 46 -13.29 -12.55 7.35
CA ALA A 46 -11.86 -12.30 7.29
C ALA A 46 -11.52 -11.40 6.09
N VAL A 47 -10.70 -10.37 6.34
CA VAL A 47 -10.30 -9.41 5.30
C VAL A 47 -9.05 -9.90 4.59
N VAL A 48 -9.15 -10.06 3.27
CA VAL A 48 -7.99 -10.26 2.38
C VAL A 48 -7.33 -8.91 2.13
N ALA A 49 -6.03 -8.83 2.36
CA ALA A 49 -5.23 -7.63 2.17
C ALA A 49 -3.93 -7.94 1.44
N TYR A 50 -3.41 -6.94 0.76
CA TYR A 50 -2.15 -7.01 0.02
C TYR A 50 -1.25 -5.87 0.46
N LEU A 51 0.04 -6.13 0.61
CA LEU A 51 1.05 -5.11 0.81
C LEU A 51 1.53 -4.62 -0.55
N LEU A 52 1.40 -3.33 -0.82
CA LEU A 52 1.87 -2.69 -2.04
C LEU A 52 3.34 -2.31 -1.92
N HIS A 53 4.17 -2.90 -2.78
CA HIS A 53 5.60 -2.64 -2.87
C HIS A 53 5.92 -1.60 -3.96
N GLY A 54 5.10 -1.49 -5.00
CA GLY A 54 5.29 -0.53 -6.07
C GLY A 54 4.10 -0.46 -7.04
N LEU A 55 3.95 0.71 -7.67
CA LEU A 55 3.04 0.94 -8.79
C LEU A 55 3.86 0.96 -10.09
N PRO A 56 3.26 0.60 -11.23
CA PRO A 56 3.92 0.83 -12.51
C PRO A 56 4.24 2.32 -12.63
N GLU A 57 5.42 2.64 -13.17
CA GLU A 57 5.71 4.01 -13.56
C GLU A 57 4.64 4.43 -14.56
N ASN A 58 3.88 5.48 -14.24
CA ASN A 58 3.07 6.11 -15.26
C ASN A 58 4.06 6.73 -16.25
N GLU A 59 3.98 6.38 -17.54
CA GLU A 59 4.70 7.04 -18.65
C GLU A 59 4.33 8.54 -18.82
N SER A 60 3.82 9.18 -17.77
CA SER A 60 3.41 10.59 -17.76
C SER A 60 4.47 11.40 -17.03
N ASP A 61 5.59 11.65 -17.69
CA ASP A 61 5.99 13.03 -18.06
C ASP A 61 7.29 13.02 -18.91
N PRO A 62 7.24 12.85 -20.25
CA PRO A 62 8.36 13.23 -21.10
C PRO A 62 8.29 14.74 -21.39
N SER A 63 9.03 15.51 -20.56
CA SER A 63 9.60 16.84 -20.82
C SER A 63 8.68 18.05 -20.99
#